data_AF-A0A2T6B8J0-F1
#
_entry.id   AF-A0A2T6B8J0-F1
#
_cell.length_a   1.000
_cell.length_b   1.000
_cell.length_c   1.000
_cell.angle_alpha   90.00
_cell.angle_beta   90.00
_cell.angle_gamma   90.00
#
_symmetry.space_group_name_H-M   'P 1'
#
loop_
_entity.id
_entity.type
_entity.pdbx_description
1 polymer ?
#
loop_
_entity_poly.entity_id
_entity_poly.type
_entity_poly.pdbx_seq_one_letter_code
_entity_poly.pdbx_strand_id
1 'polypeptide(L)'
;MAEQDNKGTELRLPFSGFYETVHEHQFDLAAEAAGVDSDAVDWPAVRLGYAQAYMREVSRLIGVGMTFSRVSSPDFYNFGTDDILVRVAPDRVRALHAGVMSDPAQAAAFRDRVRAELSPRAGFAPYFSADLEDWGPVGTWEPAQISLLLDHAFARSGAEETGIAESLFDRTLELVAGARRADASADRSEEPSP
;
A
#
# COMPACT_ATOMS: atom_id res chain seq x y z
N MET A 1 1.07 -1.00 33.67
CA MET A 1 1.51 -2.12 32.81
C MET A 1 1.80 -1.49 31.46
N ALA A 2 3.07 -1.38 31.09
CA ALA A 2 3.54 -0.45 30.07
C ALA A 2 3.11 -0.89 28.66
N GLU A 3 2.38 -0.02 27.98
CA GLU A 3 2.09 -0.05 26.56
C GLU A 3 3.41 0.21 25.82
N GLN A 4 4.14 -0.86 25.52
CA GLN A 4 5.31 -0.78 24.66
C GLN A 4 4.84 -0.55 23.23
N ASP A 5 4.79 0.74 22.90
CA ASP A 5 4.95 1.35 21.58
C ASP A 5 5.46 0.34 20.53
N ASN A 6 4.55 -0.09 19.65
CA ASN A 6 4.80 -1.01 18.54
C ASN A 6 5.64 -0.28 17.47
N LYS A 7 6.92 -0.01 17.77
CA LYS A 7 7.88 0.76 16.94
C LYS A 7 8.35 -0.02 15.70
N GLY A 8 7.42 -0.42 14.84
CA GLY A 8 7.75 -0.83 13.48
C GLY A 8 8.19 0.36 12.63
N THR A 9 9.08 0.12 11.67
CA THR A 9 9.45 1.12 10.66
C THR A 9 8.25 1.37 9.75
N GLU A 10 7.89 2.64 9.56
CA GLU A 10 6.82 3.01 8.63
C GLU A 10 7.36 3.04 7.20
N LEU A 11 6.71 2.30 6.31
CA LEU A 11 7.12 2.08 4.93
C LEU A 11 5.92 2.27 4.01
N ARG A 12 6.19 2.64 2.76
CA ARG A 12 5.20 2.64 1.70
C ARG A 12 5.07 1.23 1.12
N LEU A 13 3.85 0.76 0.93
CA LEU A 13 3.59 -0.44 0.14
C LEU A 13 3.73 -0.17 -1.36
N PRO A 14 4.14 -1.17 -2.15
CA PRO A 14 3.98 -1.14 -3.61
C PRO A 14 2.49 -0.98 -3.92
N PHE A 15 2.12 0.21 -4.34
CA PHE A 15 0.74 0.61 -4.62
C PHE A 15 0.77 1.80 -5.58
N SER A 16 0.04 1.66 -6.69
CA SER A 16 -0.06 2.64 -7.76
C SER A 16 -1.01 3.81 -7.44
N GLY A 17 -1.75 3.73 -6.34
CA GLY A 17 -2.70 4.74 -5.91
C GLY A 17 -4.14 4.46 -6.36
N PHE A 18 -5.09 5.30 -5.97
CA PHE A 18 -6.48 5.13 -6.41
C PHE A 18 -6.77 5.83 -7.74
N TYR A 19 -6.31 7.07 -7.89
CA TYR A 19 -6.68 7.93 -9.02
C TYR A 19 -6.26 7.35 -10.38
N GLU A 20 -7.22 7.13 -11.27
CA GLU A 20 -7.00 6.62 -12.64
C GLU A 20 -6.24 5.27 -12.68
N THR A 21 -6.41 4.42 -11.66
CA THR A 21 -5.77 3.10 -11.60
C THR A 21 -6.77 1.95 -11.68
N VAL A 22 -6.23 0.72 -11.77
CA VAL A 22 -7.04 -0.50 -11.67
C VAL A 22 -7.83 -0.58 -10.36
N HIS A 23 -7.35 0.05 -9.29
CA HIS A 23 -8.00 0.02 -7.98
C HIS A 23 -9.32 0.80 -7.96
N GLU A 24 -9.34 2.00 -8.55
CA GLU A 24 -10.58 2.78 -8.69
C GLU A 24 -11.54 2.14 -9.68
N HIS A 25 -11.04 1.52 -10.76
CA HIS A 25 -11.90 0.77 -11.66
C HIS A 25 -12.68 -0.35 -10.96
N GLN A 26 -12.09 -1.04 -9.98
CA GLN A 26 -12.80 -2.04 -9.18
C GLN A 26 -13.92 -1.42 -8.32
N PHE A 27 -13.79 -0.18 -7.88
CA PHE A 27 -14.82 0.52 -7.12
C PHE A 27 -16.04 0.81 -7.96
N ASP A 28 -15.83 1.29 -9.19
CA ASP A 28 -16.92 1.57 -10.14
C ASP A 28 -17.68 0.30 -10.49
N LEU A 29 -16.97 -0.78 -10.81
CA LEU A 29 -17.57 -2.09 -11.08
C LEU A 29 -18.34 -2.63 -9.88
N ALA A 30 -17.80 -2.46 -8.67
CA ALA A 30 -18.45 -2.90 -7.44
C ALA A 30 -19.72 -2.10 -7.13
N ALA A 31 -19.73 -0.78 -7.38
CA ALA A 31 -20.93 0.05 -7.22
C ALA A 31 -22.03 -0.32 -8.21
N GLU A 32 -21.66 -0.53 -9.48
CA GLU A 32 -22.59 -0.99 -10.51
C GLU A 32 -23.17 -2.37 -10.14
N ALA A 33 -22.32 -3.32 -9.75
CA ALA A 33 -22.74 -4.65 -9.35
C ALA A 33 -23.61 -4.67 -8.09
N ALA A 34 -23.37 -3.77 -7.14
CA ALA A 34 -24.19 -3.60 -5.95
C ALA A 34 -25.52 -2.89 -6.23
N GLY A 35 -25.67 -2.24 -7.39
CA GLY A 35 -26.83 -1.43 -7.73
C GLY A 35 -27.00 -0.23 -6.79
N VAL A 36 -25.90 0.31 -6.25
CA VAL A 36 -25.93 1.46 -5.34
C VAL A 36 -25.70 2.75 -6.11
N ASP A 37 -26.33 3.82 -5.66
CA ASP A 37 -26.01 5.17 -6.13
C ASP A 37 -24.62 5.56 -5.62
N SER A 38 -23.67 5.78 -6.54
CA SER A 38 -22.29 6.17 -6.25
C SER A 38 -22.21 7.44 -5.40
N ASP A 39 -23.16 8.36 -5.57
CA ASP A 39 -23.21 9.60 -4.79
C ASP A 39 -23.65 9.38 -3.34
N ALA A 40 -24.23 8.22 -3.02
CA ALA A 40 -24.61 7.83 -1.67
C ALA A 40 -23.54 6.99 -0.94
N VAL A 41 -22.48 6.58 -1.64
CA VAL A 41 -21.41 5.74 -1.08
C VAL A 41 -20.42 6.58 -0.27
N ASP A 42 -20.03 6.09 0.91
CA ASP A 42 -18.92 6.63 1.69
C ASP A 42 -17.58 6.12 1.12
N TRP A 43 -17.12 6.77 0.05
CA TRP A 43 -15.89 6.41 -0.64
C TRP A 43 -14.62 6.46 0.23
N PRO A 44 -14.44 7.42 1.14
CA PRO A 44 -13.35 7.35 2.13
C PRO A 44 -13.34 6.06 2.93
N ALA A 45 -14.51 5.60 3.42
CA ALA A 45 -14.61 4.32 4.15
C ALA A 45 -14.27 3.11 3.26
N VAL A 46 -14.75 3.10 2.01
CA VAL A 46 -14.42 2.04 1.02
C VAL A 46 -12.92 1.99 0.75
N ARG A 47 -12.29 3.13 0.44
CA ARG A 47 -10.85 3.23 0.16
C ARG A 47 -10.00 2.76 1.35
N LEU A 48 -10.39 3.14 2.57
CA LEU A 48 -9.71 2.67 3.78
C LEU A 48 -9.83 1.15 3.94
N GLY A 49 -11.04 0.60 3.79
CA GLY A 49 -11.28 -0.84 3.87
C GLY A 49 -10.53 -1.64 2.80
N TYR A 50 -10.47 -1.09 1.58
CA TYR A 50 -9.72 -1.66 0.47
C TYR A 50 -8.22 -1.63 0.75
N ALA A 51 -7.65 -0.50 1.17
CA ALA A 51 -6.23 -0.37 1.47
C ALA A 51 -5.78 -1.38 2.55
N GLN A 52 -6.62 -1.60 3.56
CA GLN A 52 -6.38 -2.63 4.58
C GLN A 52 -6.45 -4.05 4.01
N ALA A 53 -7.36 -4.33 3.07
CA ALA A 53 -7.46 -5.62 2.40
C ALA A 53 -6.26 -5.88 1.48
N TYR A 54 -5.88 -4.87 0.70
CA TYR A 54 -4.70 -4.87 -0.15
C TYR A 54 -3.43 -5.13 0.65
N MET A 55 -3.21 -4.41 1.76
CA MET A 55 -2.09 -4.66 2.67
C MET A 55 -2.05 -6.11 3.16
N ARG A 56 -3.19 -6.69 3.56
CA ARG A 56 -3.25 -8.09 4.01
C ARG A 56 -2.85 -9.05 2.91
N GLU A 57 -3.30 -8.81 1.68
CA GLU A 57 -2.99 -9.67 0.55
C GLU A 57 -1.51 -9.58 0.15
N VAL A 58 -0.94 -8.37 0.09
CA VAL A 58 0.50 -8.18 -0.11
C VAL A 58 1.30 -8.85 1.00
N SER A 59 0.92 -8.65 2.26
CA SER A 59 1.55 -9.27 3.43
C SER A 59 1.57 -10.80 3.32
N ARG A 60 0.47 -11.41 2.86
CA ARG A 60 0.35 -12.86 2.60
C ARG A 60 1.27 -13.30 1.46
N LEU A 61 1.27 -12.59 0.33
CA LEU A 61 2.05 -12.92 -0.86
C LEU A 61 3.56 -12.92 -0.60
N ILE A 62 4.04 -11.91 0.13
CA ILE A 62 5.48 -11.79 0.40
C ILE A 62 5.92 -12.50 1.69
N GLY A 63 4.97 -12.96 2.50
CA GLY A 63 5.24 -13.68 3.75
C GLY A 63 5.77 -12.81 4.89
N VAL A 64 5.45 -11.51 4.89
CA VAL A 64 5.93 -10.55 5.90
C VAL A 64 4.74 -9.94 6.61
N GLY A 65 4.67 -10.12 7.93
CA GLY A 65 3.62 -9.51 8.75
C GLY A 65 3.75 -7.99 8.79
N MET A 66 2.66 -7.31 8.45
CA MET A 66 2.57 -5.84 8.41
C MET A 66 1.39 -5.37 9.25
N THR A 67 1.49 -4.15 9.77
CA THR A 67 0.37 -3.45 10.39
C THR A 67 0.00 -2.24 9.55
N PHE A 68 -1.28 -2.07 9.25
CA PHE A 68 -1.76 -0.87 8.55
C PHE A 68 -1.51 0.38 9.41
N SER A 69 -0.96 1.43 8.81
CA SER A 69 -0.77 2.73 9.47
C SER A 69 -1.83 3.72 9.01
N ARG A 70 -1.77 4.13 7.72
CA ARG A 70 -2.69 5.09 7.12
C ARG A 70 -2.65 5.04 5.59
N VAL A 71 -3.65 5.63 4.97
CA VAL A 71 -3.55 6.11 3.57
C VAL A 71 -3.04 7.55 3.60
N SER A 72 -2.11 7.89 2.72
CA SER A 72 -1.60 9.24 2.51
C SER A 72 -1.98 9.72 1.12
N SER A 73 -2.93 10.64 1.03
CA SER A 73 -3.32 11.25 -0.25
C SER A 73 -2.55 12.56 -0.46
N PRO A 74 -2.14 12.88 -1.70
CA PRO A 74 -1.52 14.17 -2.01
C PRO A 74 -2.57 15.30 -1.97
N ASP A 75 -2.11 16.53 -1.71
CA ASP A 75 -2.98 17.72 -1.84
C ASP A 75 -3.41 17.95 -3.30
N PHE A 76 -2.55 17.57 -4.25
CA PHE A 76 -2.79 17.67 -5.69
C PHE A 76 -2.28 16.40 -6.40
N TYR A 77 -3.18 15.73 -7.12
CA TYR A 77 -2.90 14.48 -7.85
C TYR A 77 -2.03 14.65 -9.11
N ASN A 78 -1.69 15.89 -9.48
CA ASN A 78 -0.83 16.16 -10.65
C ASN A 78 0.65 15.80 -10.40
N PHE A 79 1.04 15.56 -9.15
CA PHE A 79 2.43 15.33 -8.74
C PHE A 79 2.61 14.09 -7.86
N GLY A 80 1.54 13.34 -7.62
CA GLY A 80 1.57 12.18 -6.72
C GLY A 80 0.23 11.46 -6.70
N THR A 81 0.19 10.36 -5.97
CA THR A 81 -0.99 9.52 -5.83
C THR A 81 -1.07 9.01 -4.40
N ASP A 82 -2.15 8.31 -4.06
CA ASP A 82 -2.35 7.73 -2.74
C ASP A 82 -1.25 6.71 -2.39
N ASP A 83 -0.70 6.82 -1.18
CA ASP A 83 0.22 5.85 -0.61
C ASP A 83 -0.47 5.06 0.50
N ILE A 84 -0.28 3.73 0.50
CA ILE A 84 -0.61 2.90 1.66
C ILE A 84 0.63 2.78 2.54
N LEU A 85 0.57 3.35 3.74
CA LEU A 85 1.65 3.27 4.71
C LEU A 85 1.41 2.14 5.70
N VAL A 86 2.44 1.35 5.94
CA VAL A 86 2.43 0.20 6.84
C VAL A 86 3.60 0.25 7.81
N ARG A 87 3.44 -0.42 8.95
CA ARG A 87 4.52 -0.65 9.90
C ARG A 87 5.01 -2.08 9.81
N VAL A 88 6.32 -2.24 9.72
CA VAL A 88 6.98 -3.55 9.71
C VAL A 88 7.92 -3.64 10.91
N ALA A 89 7.74 -4.68 11.72
CA ALA A 89 8.60 -4.88 12.89
C ALA A 89 10.04 -5.19 12.46
N PRO A 90 11.07 -4.71 13.19
CA PRO A 90 12.47 -4.91 12.82
C PRO A 90 12.88 -6.38 12.63
N ASP A 91 12.33 -7.30 13.44
CA ASP A 91 12.57 -8.75 13.27
C ASP A 91 12.02 -9.30 11.96
N ARG A 92 10.93 -8.73 11.45
CA ARG A 92 10.34 -9.13 10.18
C ARG A 92 11.17 -8.63 9.00
N VAL A 93 11.72 -7.41 9.10
CA VAL A 93 12.70 -6.88 8.14
C VAL A 93 13.95 -7.78 8.10
N ARG A 94 14.50 -8.14 9.27
CA ARG A 94 15.63 -9.06 9.38
C ARG A 94 15.35 -10.42 8.74
N ALA A 95 14.18 -10.99 9.02
CA ALA A 95 13.78 -12.28 8.47
C ALA A 95 13.62 -12.23 6.94
N LEU A 96 12.98 -11.17 6.41
CA LEU A 96 12.84 -10.98 4.97
C LEU A 96 14.21 -10.85 4.30
N HIS A 97 15.08 -10.01 4.84
CA HIS A 97 16.45 -9.84 4.36
C HIS A 97 17.21 -11.16 4.36
N ALA A 98 17.19 -11.89 5.48
CA ALA A 98 17.83 -13.20 5.57
C ALA A 98 17.29 -14.19 4.52
N GLY A 99 15.98 -14.19 4.27
CA GLY A 99 15.35 -14.99 3.23
C GLY A 99 15.88 -14.66 1.83
N VAL A 100 15.92 -13.37 1.47
CA VAL A 100 16.46 -12.90 0.18
C VAL A 100 17.94 -13.23 0.03
N MET A 101 18.74 -13.02 1.08
CA MET A 101 20.19 -13.21 1.03
C MET A 101 20.62 -14.68 1.11
N SER A 102 19.74 -15.58 1.56
CA SER A 102 20.03 -17.02 1.65
C SER A 102 20.02 -17.75 0.29
N ASP A 103 19.33 -17.20 -0.70
CA ASP A 103 19.32 -17.71 -2.08
C ASP A 103 20.25 -16.84 -2.93
N PRO A 104 21.36 -17.39 -3.49
CA PRO A 104 22.31 -16.63 -4.29
C PRO A 104 21.70 -15.91 -5.50
N ALA A 105 20.69 -16.49 -6.15
CA ALA A 105 20.02 -15.87 -7.29
C ALA A 105 19.19 -14.66 -6.86
N GLN A 106 18.49 -14.78 -5.72
CA GLN A 106 17.71 -13.69 -5.14
C GLN A 106 18.61 -12.58 -4.61
N ALA A 107 19.71 -12.94 -3.95
CA ALA A 107 20.71 -12.00 -3.47
C ALA A 107 21.37 -11.23 -4.62
N ALA A 108 21.64 -11.89 -5.76
CA ALA A 108 22.15 -11.22 -6.96
C ALA A 108 21.10 -10.27 -7.57
N ALA A 109 19.87 -10.75 -7.76
CA ALA A 109 18.78 -9.94 -8.31
C ALA A 109 18.47 -8.71 -7.45
N PHE A 110 18.52 -8.84 -6.12
CA PHE A 110 18.32 -7.71 -5.23
C PHE A 110 19.44 -6.67 -5.35
N ARG A 111 20.71 -7.11 -5.42
CA ARG A 111 21.85 -6.20 -5.68
C ARG A 111 21.72 -5.48 -7.02
N ASP A 112 21.29 -6.19 -8.06
CA ASP A 112 21.08 -5.59 -9.38
C ASP A 112 19.97 -4.54 -9.33
N ARG A 113 18.88 -4.80 -8.59
CA ARG A 113 17.82 -3.81 -8.35
C ARG A 113 18.34 -2.59 -7.59
N VAL A 114 19.06 -2.79 -6.48
CA VAL A 114 19.67 -1.70 -5.70
C VAL A 114 20.56 -0.84 -6.59
N ARG A 115 21.40 -1.48 -7.41
CA ARG A 115 22.27 -0.78 -8.36
C ARG A 115 21.46 -0.03 -9.42
N ALA A 116 20.40 -0.62 -9.97
CA ALA A 116 19.57 0.03 -10.98
C ALA A 116 18.86 1.28 -10.44
N GLU A 117 18.31 1.20 -9.23
CA GLU A 117 17.56 2.29 -8.60
C GLU A 117 18.46 3.42 -8.09
N LEU A 118 19.68 3.10 -7.66
CA LEU A 118 20.59 4.05 -7.02
C LEU A 118 21.87 4.32 -7.83
N SER A 119 21.92 3.94 -9.11
CA SER A 119 23.01 4.41 -9.96
C SER A 119 22.80 5.89 -10.28
N PRO A 120 23.82 6.76 -10.07
CA PRO A 120 23.75 8.15 -10.48
C PRO A 120 23.45 8.28 -11.97
N ARG A 121 22.57 9.22 -12.32
CA ARG A 121 22.24 9.57 -13.72
C ARG A 121 22.04 11.07 -13.83
N ALA A 122 22.00 11.61 -15.05
CA ALA A 122 21.83 13.04 -15.25
C ALA A 122 20.58 13.57 -14.51
N GLY A 123 20.78 14.51 -13.58
CA GLY A 123 19.71 15.06 -12.74
C GLY A 123 19.31 14.21 -11.53
N PHE A 124 19.99 13.10 -11.25
CA PHE A 124 19.73 12.23 -10.10
C PHE A 124 21.04 11.80 -9.43
N ALA A 125 21.25 12.29 -8.21
CA ALA A 125 22.33 11.88 -7.32
C ALA A 125 21.70 11.21 -6.10
N PRO A 126 21.78 9.88 -5.97
CA PRO A 126 21.18 9.16 -4.85
C PRO A 126 21.95 9.44 -3.56
N TYR A 127 21.21 9.47 -2.45
CA TYR A 127 21.79 9.65 -1.11
C TYR A 127 22.51 8.39 -0.61
N PHE A 128 21.96 7.22 -0.93
CA PHE A 128 22.51 5.91 -0.53
C PHE A 128 23.43 5.35 -1.62
N SER A 129 24.41 4.53 -1.21
CA SER A 129 25.30 3.83 -2.15
C SER A 129 24.51 2.87 -3.02
N ALA A 130 24.94 2.73 -4.28
CA ALA A 130 24.45 1.70 -5.21
C ALA A 130 25.04 0.31 -4.92
N ASP A 131 26.00 0.23 -4.00
CA ASP A 131 26.60 -1.01 -3.52
C ASP A 131 25.95 -1.40 -2.19
N LEU A 132 25.33 -2.59 -2.15
CA LEU A 132 24.57 -3.06 -0.99
C LEU A 132 25.51 -3.33 0.20
N GLU A 133 26.75 -3.72 -0.11
CA GLU A 133 27.81 -4.00 0.84
C GLU A 133 28.19 -2.77 1.69
N ASP A 134 27.96 -1.55 1.19
CA ASP A 134 28.22 -0.30 1.90
C ASP A 134 27.14 0.04 2.95
N TRP A 135 25.99 -0.63 2.92
CA TRP A 135 24.84 -0.26 3.76
C TRP A 135 24.95 -0.77 5.20
N GLY A 136 25.90 -1.67 5.45
CA GLY A 136 26.09 -2.29 6.76
C GLY A 136 24.94 -3.22 7.17
N PRO A 137 24.83 -3.54 8.47
CA PRO A 137 23.84 -4.48 8.98
C PRO A 137 22.40 -4.02 8.72
N VAL A 138 21.51 -4.94 8.32
CA VAL A 138 20.09 -4.62 8.04
C VAL A 138 19.36 -3.91 9.20
N GLY A 139 19.81 -4.10 10.44
CA GLY A 139 19.25 -3.42 11.61
C GLY A 139 19.54 -1.91 11.67
N THR A 140 20.45 -1.41 10.86
CA THR A 140 20.80 0.01 10.73
C THR A 140 20.23 0.64 9.45
N TRP A 141 19.46 -0.11 8.67
CA TRP A 141 18.89 0.39 7.43
C TRP A 141 17.77 1.40 7.68
N GLU A 142 17.74 2.44 6.86
CA GLU A 142 16.73 3.48 6.85
C GLU A 142 15.48 3.04 6.05
N PRO A 143 14.32 3.69 6.24
CA PRO A 143 13.08 3.33 5.55
C PRO A 143 13.23 3.16 4.04
N ALA A 144 14.00 4.03 3.37
CA ALA A 144 14.21 3.95 1.93
C ALA A 144 14.93 2.66 1.49
N GLN A 145 15.92 2.21 2.26
CA GLN A 145 16.64 0.96 2.00
C GLN A 145 15.72 -0.26 2.24
N ILE A 146 14.87 -0.19 3.27
CA ILE A 146 13.91 -1.24 3.59
C ILE A 146 12.78 -1.30 2.55
N SER A 147 12.34 -0.15 2.01
CA SER A 147 11.38 -0.10 0.90
C SER A 147 11.89 -0.82 -0.34
N LEU A 148 13.17 -0.65 -0.70
CA LEU A 148 13.75 -1.39 -1.84
C LEU A 148 13.72 -2.91 -1.63
N LEU A 149 13.96 -3.36 -0.40
CA LEU A 149 13.83 -4.78 -0.04
C LEU A 149 12.38 -5.27 -0.13
N LEU A 150 11.43 -4.44 0.30
CA LEU A 150 10.00 -4.73 0.23
C LEU A 150 9.51 -4.84 -1.22
N ASP A 151 9.90 -3.89 -2.06
CA ASP A 151 9.58 -3.90 -3.49
C ASP A 151 10.18 -5.12 -4.20
N HIS A 152 11.42 -5.49 -3.86
CA HIS A 152 12.05 -6.70 -4.38
C HIS A 152 11.27 -7.96 -3.98
N ALA A 153 10.84 -8.03 -2.71
CA ALA A 153 10.05 -9.16 -2.22
C ALA A 153 8.68 -9.24 -2.91
N PHE A 154 8.05 -8.10 -3.19
CA PHE A 154 6.81 -8.02 -3.95
C PHE A 154 7.01 -8.48 -5.38
N ALA A 155 8.00 -7.95 -6.10
CA ALA A 155 8.31 -8.36 -7.47
C ALA A 155 8.61 -9.86 -7.58
N ARG A 156 9.32 -10.43 -6.60
CA ARG A 156 9.62 -11.88 -6.52
C ARG A 156 8.36 -12.74 -6.34
N SER A 157 7.30 -12.21 -5.73
CA SER A 157 6.05 -12.96 -5.56
C SER A 157 5.36 -13.28 -6.90
N GLY A 158 5.73 -12.55 -7.97
CA GLY A 158 5.09 -12.65 -9.28
C GLY A 158 3.66 -12.09 -9.31
N ALA A 159 3.19 -11.49 -8.21
CA ALA A 159 1.92 -10.83 -8.15
C ALA A 159 1.97 -9.48 -8.87
N GLU A 160 0.88 -9.14 -9.54
CA GLU A 160 0.65 -7.86 -10.17
C GLU A 160 -0.49 -7.14 -9.46
N GLU A 161 -0.44 -5.80 -9.42
CA GLU A 161 -1.48 -5.01 -8.76
C GLU A 161 -2.88 -5.29 -9.32
N THR A 162 -3.00 -5.52 -10.62
CA THR A 162 -4.25 -5.92 -11.29
C THR A 162 -4.79 -7.23 -10.73
N GLY A 163 -3.96 -8.27 -10.65
CA GLY A 163 -4.37 -9.57 -10.12
C GLY A 163 -4.79 -9.50 -8.65
N ILE A 164 -4.10 -8.68 -7.86
CA ILE A 164 -4.50 -8.41 -6.46
C ILE A 164 -5.84 -7.68 -6.45
N ALA A 165 -6.01 -6.63 -7.25
CA ALA A 165 -7.24 -5.85 -7.31
C ALA A 165 -8.45 -6.70 -7.69
N GLU A 166 -8.32 -7.55 -8.70
CA GLU A 166 -9.35 -8.50 -9.13
C GLU A 166 -9.69 -9.51 -8.02
N SER A 167 -8.67 -10.06 -7.35
CA SER A 167 -8.89 -11.00 -6.22
C SER A 167 -9.64 -10.36 -5.04
N LEU A 168 -9.62 -9.04 -4.94
CA LEU A 168 -10.28 -8.27 -3.90
C LEU A 168 -11.68 -7.79 -4.31
N PHE A 169 -12.18 -8.14 -5.51
CA PHE A 169 -13.46 -7.65 -6.01
C PHE A 169 -14.63 -7.98 -5.07
N ASP A 170 -14.78 -9.23 -4.63
CA ASP A 170 -15.87 -9.62 -3.72
C ASP A 170 -15.81 -8.81 -2.41
N ARG A 171 -14.61 -8.61 -1.88
CA ARG A 171 -14.42 -7.79 -0.68
C ARG A 171 -14.76 -6.31 -0.93
N THR A 172 -14.43 -5.81 -2.11
CA THR A 172 -14.73 -4.45 -2.54
C THR A 172 -16.24 -4.26 -2.68
N LEU A 173 -16.94 -5.23 -3.26
CA LEU A 173 -18.39 -5.27 -3.37
C LEU A 173 -19.06 -5.21 -1.99
N GLU A 174 -18.60 -6.01 -1.03
CA GLU A 174 -19.10 -5.97 0.36
C GLU A 174 -18.90 -4.58 1.00
N LEU A 175 -17.73 -3.97 0.80
CA LEU A 175 -17.42 -2.64 1.33
C LEU A 175 -18.36 -1.59 0.73
N VAL A 176 -18.54 -1.60 -0.59
CA VAL A 176 -19.39 -0.64 -1.30
C VAL A 176 -20.86 -0.81 -0.91
N ALA A 177 -21.37 -2.04 -0.84
CA ALA A 177 -22.75 -2.31 -0.45
C ALA A 177 -23.06 -1.90 1.01
N GLY A 178 -22.06 -1.99 1.90
CA GLY A 178 -22.18 -1.64 3.32
C GLY A 178 -21.90 -0.17 3.64
N ALA A 179 -21.16 0.55 2.79
CA ALA A 179 -20.70 1.91 3.03
C ALA A 179 -21.71 2.94 2.51
N ARG A 180 -22.82 3.11 3.23
CA ARG A 180 -23.75 4.22 2.96
C ARG A 180 -23.36 5.44 3.77
N ARG A 181 -23.37 6.63 3.17
CA ARG A 181 -23.28 7.88 3.91
C ARG A 181 -24.46 7.94 4.89
N ALA A 182 -24.22 8.34 6.13
CA ALA A 182 -25.32 8.74 7.00
C ALA A 182 -26.03 9.91 6.33
N ASP A 183 -27.30 9.73 5.96
CA ASP A 183 -28.08 10.76 5.28
C ASP A 183 -28.01 12.09 6.06
N ALA A 184 -27.63 13.15 5.37
CA ALA A 184 -27.93 14.52 5.75
C ALA A 184 -29.42 14.83 5.51
N SER A 185 -30.32 14.02 6.08
CA SER A 185 -31.77 14.14 5.95
C SER A 185 -32.42 15.01 7.04
N ALA A 186 -31.63 15.86 7.71
CA ALA A 186 -32.11 16.79 8.72
C ALA A 186 -32.09 18.25 8.26
N ASP A 187 -32.48 18.57 7.02
CA ASP A 187 -32.90 19.93 6.66
C ASP A 187 -33.73 19.98 5.36
N ARG A 188 -34.98 19.52 5.43
CA ARG A 188 -36.06 20.10 4.63
C ARG A 188 -37.24 20.32 5.55
N SER A 189 -37.11 21.42 6.29
CA SER A 189 -38.14 22.09 7.07
C SER A 189 -39.47 22.11 6.29
N GLU A 190 -40.53 21.76 7.01
CA GLU A 190 -41.93 21.85 6.60
C GLU A 190 -42.24 23.24 6.00
N GLU A 191 -42.62 23.30 4.72
CA GLU A 191 -43.35 24.45 4.21
C GLU A 191 -44.84 24.28 4.58
N PRO A 192 -45.45 25.23 5.32
CA PRO A 192 -46.88 25.17 5.61
C PRO A 192 -47.65 25.49 4.33
N SER A 193 -48.54 24.58 3.93
CA SER A 193 -49.48 24.82 2.83
C SER A 193 -50.49 25.91 3.20
N PRO A 194 -50.89 26.79 2.25
CA PRO A 194 -51.86 27.86 2.47
C PRO A 194 -53.30 27.35 2.59
#